data_AF-A0A357V0H8-F1
#
_entry.id   AF-A0A357V0H8-F1
#
_cell.length_a   1.000
_cell.length_b   1.000
_cell.length_c   1.000
_cell.angle_alpha   90.00
_cell.angle_beta   90.00
_cell.angle_gamma   90.00
#
_symmetry.space_group_name_H-M   'P 1'
#
loop_
_entity.id
_entity.type
_entity.pdbx_description
1 polymer ?
#
loop_
_entity_poly.entity_id
_entity_poly.type
_entity_poly.pdbx_seq_one_letter_code
_entity_poly.pdbx_strand_id
1 'polypeptide(L)'
;PLEVNAFCQQMEKLHPDAWEMVPILVGDAEPGGPVEKEFFDWFVAEVETRLKAAGPLDGVYIVSHGAMRAEHETDPDGLLYGRVRNIVGPDVPVIATLDLHTNVSQAMADHADVLIAYLTNPHVDQRERAAEAARTMDEMFQGMRPQTAFVKVPIAAPSVVLLTATGPYADIINMGQEAQAASNGAILNVSVAAGFIYSDSPKCGMSVIVTARNDIAPARKLAGELARRLWAD
;
A
#
# COMPACT_ATOMS: atom_id res chain seq x y z
N PRO A 1 10.24 5.64 -10.13
CA PRO A 1 10.15 5.42 -8.66
C PRO A 1 11.33 4.60 -8.09
N LEU A 2 11.91 5.03 -6.96
CA LEU A 2 13.02 4.31 -6.29
C LEU A 2 12.63 2.89 -5.87
N GLU A 3 11.36 2.69 -5.55
CA GLU A 3 10.79 1.42 -5.08
C GLU A 3 10.88 0.31 -6.11
N VAL A 4 10.59 0.58 -7.39
CA VAL A 4 10.63 -0.45 -8.45
C VAL A 4 12.01 -1.09 -8.52
N ASN A 5 13.07 -0.27 -8.51
CA ASN A 5 14.45 -0.76 -8.54
C ASN A 5 14.80 -1.54 -7.27
N ALA A 6 14.38 -1.07 -6.09
CA ALA A 6 14.68 -1.74 -4.82
C ALA A 6 13.94 -3.08 -4.68
N PHE A 7 12.69 -3.16 -5.13
CA PHE A 7 11.92 -4.40 -5.20
C PHE A 7 12.63 -5.42 -6.12
N CYS A 8 12.97 -5.01 -7.35
CA CYS A 8 13.66 -5.88 -8.31
C CYS A 8 15.01 -6.36 -7.78
N GLN A 9 15.81 -5.48 -7.19
CA GLN A 9 17.08 -5.85 -6.56
C GLN A 9 16.91 -6.85 -5.41
N GLN A 10 15.81 -6.78 -4.67
CA GLN A 10 15.53 -7.72 -3.61
C GLN A 10 15.03 -9.06 -4.15
N MET A 11 14.19 -9.07 -5.19
CA MET A 11 13.76 -10.29 -5.89
C MET A 11 14.94 -11.02 -6.51
N GLU A 12 15.83 -10.32 -7.21
CA GLU A 12 17.08 -10.86 -7.77
C GLU A 12 17.96 -11.52 -6.69
N LYS A 13 18.03 -10.94 -5.49
CA LYS A 13 18.79 -11.55 -4.38
C LYS A 13 18.15 -12.83 -3.85
N LEU A 14 16.82 -12.91 -3.85
CA LEU A 14 16.07 -14.06 -3.36
C LEU A 14 16.05 -15.19 -4.40
N HIS A 15 15.98 -14.84 -5.69
CA HIS A 15 15.77 -15.75 -6.83
C HIS A 15 16.67 -15.42 -8.04
N PRO A 16 18.01 -15.44 -7.92
CA PRO A 16 18.92 -14.90 -8.95
C PRO A 16 18.77 -15.48 -10.36
N ASP A 17 18.28 -16.71 -10.49
CA ASP A 17 18.10 -17.39 -11.78
C ASP A 17 16.65 -17.83 -12.03
N ALA A 18 15.70 -17.39 -11.21
CA ALA A 18 14.34 -17.91 -11.16
C ALA A 18 13.26 -16.82 -10.98
N TRP A 19 13.53 -15.62 -11.49
CA TRP A 19 12.53 -14.55 -11.53
C TRP A 19 12.65 -13.75 -12.84
N GLU A 20 11.53 -13.16 -13.26
CA GLU A 20 11.47 -12.28 -14.42
C GLU A 20 10.60 -11.06 -14.07
N MET A 21 11.12 -9.86 -14.30
CA MET A 21 10.31 -8.65 -14.23
C MET A 21 9.47 -8.54 -15.50
N VAL A 22 8.16 -8.39 -15.33
CA VAL A 22 7.24 -8.07 -16.43
C VAL A 22 6.72 -6.64 -16.27
N PRO A 23 7.31 -5.64 -16.95
CA PRO A 23 6.89 -4.24 -16.81
C PRO A 23 5.52 -4.01 -17.44
N ILE A 24 4.60 -3.44 -16.67
CA ILE A 24 3.26 -3.07 -17.15
C ILE A 24 3.28 -1.59 -17.56
N LEU A 25 3.12 -0.68 -16.61
CA LEU A 25 3.13 0.75 -16.89
C LEU A 25 3.49 1.51 -15.60
N VAL A 26 4.26 2.58 -15.75
CA VAL A 26 4.55 3.53 -14.66
C VAL A 26 4.21 4.92 -15.18
N GLY A 27 3.34 5.62 -14.47
CA GLY A 27 3.09 7.04 -14.63
C GLY A 27 3.68 7.79 -13.44
N ASP A 28 4.36 8.90 -13.68
CA ASP A 28 4.95 9.74 -12.64
C ASP A 28 4.72 11.21 -13.00
N ALA A 29 4.32 11.99 -12.00
CA ALA A 29 4.01 13.40 -12.13
C ALA A 29 4.19 14.09 -10.77
N GLU A 30 4.50 15.38 -10.79
CA GLU A 30 4.53 16.18 -9.55
C GLU A 30 3.11 16.30 -8.95
N PRO A 31 2.99 16.47 -7.62
CA PRO A 31 1.69 16.67 -6.98
C PRO A 31 0.95 17.87 -7.58
N GLY A 32 -0.33 17.68 -7.91
CA GLY A 32 -1.13 18.70 -8.58
C GLY A 32 -2.63 18.49 -8.39
N GLY A 33 -3.40 19.05 -9.34
CA GLY A 33 -4.85 18.87 -9.40
C GLY A 33 -5.25 17.46 -9.83
N PRO A 34 -6.57 17.21 -9.96
CA PRO A 34 -7.07 15.94 -10.48
C PRO A 34 -6.51 15.62 -11.86
N VAL A 35 -6.24 14.34 -12.09
CA VAL A 35 -5.84 13.80 -13.40
C VAL A 35 -6.98 13.99 -14.41
N GLU A 36 -6.64 14.48 -15.59
CA GLU A 36 -7.58 14.63 -16.72
C GLU A 36 -8.29 13.31 -17.03
N LYS A 37 -9.59 13.38 -17.27
CA LYS A 37 -10.42 12.19 -17.53
C LYS A 37 -9.84 11.31 -18.64
N GLU A 38 -9.50 11.91 -19.77
CA GLU A 38 -9.04 11.19 -20.96
C GLU A 38 -7.71 10.48 -20.70
N PHE A 39 -6.81 11.11 -19.96
CA PHE A 39 -5.53 10.50 -19.58
C PHE A 39 -5.74 9.34 -18.61
N PHE A 40 -6.58 9.51 -17.58
CA PHE A 40 -6.84 8.45 -16.61
C PHE A 40 -7.49 7.22 -17.27
N ASP A 41 -8.51 7.44 -18.13
CA ASP A 41 -9.17 6.37 -18.87
C ASP A 41 -8.17 5.61 -19.77
N TRP A 42 -7.31 6.35 -20.48
CA TRP A 42 -6.24 5.76 -21.29
C TRP A 42 -5.27 4.95 -20.44
N PHE A 43 -4.81 5.50 -19.31
CA PHE A 43 -3.84 4.86 -18.43
C PHE A 43 -4.38 3.52 -17.90
N VAL A 44 -5.62 3.50 -17.43
CA VAL A 44 -6.28 2.26 -16.96
C VAL A 44 -6.41 1.25 -18.10
N ALA A 45 -6.85 1.68 -19.29
CA ALA A 45 -6.99 0.80 -20.44
C ALA A 45 -5.63 0.21 -20.89
N GLU A 46 -4.57 1.00 -20.83
CA GLU A 46 -3.20 0.57 -21.16
C GLU A 46 -2.68 -0.45 -20.13
N VAL A 47 -2.89 -0.20 -18.82
CA VAL A 47 -2.57 -1.17 -17.76
C VAL A 47 -3.29 -2.49 -17.98
N GLU A 48 -4.61 -2.46 -18.24
CA GLU A 48 -5.39 -3.67 -18.49
C GLU A 48 -4.89 -4.43 -19.73
N THR A 49 -4.59 -3.70 -20.82
CA THR A 49 -4.10 -4.30 -22.08
C THR A 49 -2.78 -5.01 -21.87
N ARG A 50 -1.84 -4.35 -21.16
CA ARG A 50 -0.52 -4.92 -20.89
C ARG A 50 -0.55 -6.08 -19.92
N LEU A 51 -1.39 -6.02 -18.87
CA LEU A 51 -1.59 -7.15 -17.96
C LEU A 51 -2.16 -8.37 -18.69
N LYS A 52 -3.14 -8.18 -19.58
CA LYS A 52 -3.69 -9.27 -20.39
C LYS A 52 -2.63 -9.85 -21.35
N ALA A 53 -1.79 -8.99 -21.93
CA ALA A 53 -0.72 -9.41 -22.84
C ALA A 53 0.45 -10.12 -22.12
N ALA A 54 0.70 -9.80 -20.86
CA ALA A 54 1.70 -10.45 -20.03
C ALA A 54 1.40 -11.94 -19.79
N GLY A 55 0.13 -12.34 -19.88
CA GLY A 55 -0.30 -13.71 -19.60
C GLY A 55 -0.30 -14.03 -18.10
N PRO A 56 -0.17 -15.30 -17.71
CA PRO A 56 -0.12 -15.69 -16.31
C PRO A 56 1.06 -15.03 -15.58
N LEU A 57 0.78 -14.44 -14.42
CA LEU A 57 1.76 -13.82 -13.53
C LEU A 57 1.77 -14.55 -12.19
N ASP A 58 2.95 -14.74 -11.61
CA ASP A 58 3.08 -15.34 -10.28
C ASP A 58 2.73 -14.37 -9.16
N GLY A 59 2.92 -13.06 -9.39
CA GLY A 59 2.61 -11.99 -8.44
C GLY A 59 2.58 -10.62 -9.11
N VAL A 60 1.91 -9.67 -8.48
CA VAL A 60 1.85 -8.27 -8.92
C VAL A 60 2.33 -7.36 -7.81
N TYR A 61 3.27 -6.48 -8.16
CA TYR A 61 3.73 -5.41 -7.30
C TYR A 61 3.24 -4.06 -7.83
N ILE A 62 2.53 -3.32 -7.00
CA ILE A 62 2.02 -1.98 -7.32
C ILE A 62 2.80 -0.95 -6.51
N VAL A 63 3.43 -0.01 -7.19
CA VAL A 63 3.97 1.20 -6.55
C VAL A 63 2.95 2.31 -6.72
N SER A 64 2.36 2.78 -5.62
CA SER A 64 1.36 3.85 -5.68
C SER A 64 1.58 4.90 -4.59
N HIS A 65 1.35 6.17 -4.93
CA HIS A 65 1.17 7.20 -3.92
C HIS A 65 -0.16 7.02 -3.17
N GLY A 66 -1.21 6.49 -3.81
CA GLY A 66 -2.48 6.17 -3.16
C GLY A 66 -3.41 7.35 -2.83
N ALA A 67 -3.05 8.57 -3.22
CA ALA A 67 -3.88 9.78 -3.04
C ALA A 67 -4.35 10.38 -4.38
N MET A 68 -4.39 9.57 -5.44
CA MET A 68 -4.79 10.04 -6.76
C MET A 68 -6.25 10.49 -6.77
N ARG A 69 -6.53 11.53 -7.56
CA ARG A 69 -7.87 11.97 -7.95
C ARG A 69 -7.89 12.10 -9.46
N ALA A 70 -9.01 11.74 -10.07
CA ALA A 70 -9.29 12.08 -11.47
C ALA A 70 -10.53 12.96 -11.51
N GLU A 71 -10.70 13.73 -12.58
CA GLU A 71 -11.82 14.68 -12.72
C GLU A 71 -13.20 14.04 -12.50
N HIS A 72 -13.34 12.77 -12.88
CA HIS A 72 -14.60 12.04 -12.85
C HIS A 72 -14.60 10.82 -11.89
N GLU A 73 -13.47 10.51 -11.26
CA GLU A 73 -13.32 9.38 -10.35
C GLU A 73 -12.71 9.84 -9.01
N THR A 74 -13.37 9.46 -7.93
CA THR A 74 -13.03 9.85 -6.56
C THR A 74 -12.07 8.87 -5.88
N ASP A 75 -12.03 7.61 -6.35
CA ASP A 75 -11.05 6.60 -5.95
C ASP A 75 -10.36 5.91 -7.15
N PRO A 76 -9.52 6.66 -7.90
CA PRO A 76 -8.74 6.11 -9.02
C PRO A 76 -7.84 4.93 -8.63
N ASP A 77 -7.23 4.98 -7.44
CA ASP A 77 -6.37 3.91 -6.91
C ASP A 77 -7.18 2.63 -6.68
N GLY A 78 -8.30 2.70 -5.96
CA GLY A 78 -9.16 1.54 -5.73
C GLY A 78 -9.69 0.93 -7.01
N LEU A 79 -10.06 1.77 -8.00
CA LEU A 79 -10.46 1.31 -9.33
C LEU A 79 -9.33 0.51 -9.99
N LEU A 80 -8.11 1.04 -10.00
CA LEU A 80 -6.96 0.38 -10.61
C LEU A 80 -6.65 -0.96 -9.94
N TYR A 81 -6.69 -1.02 -8.61
CA TYR A 81 -6.45 -2.25 -7.84
C TYR A 81 -7.51 -3.31 -8.16
N GLY A 82 -8.78 -2.89 -8.28
CA GLY A 82 -9.87 -3.76 -8.72
C GLY A 82 -9.64 -4.29 -10.15
N ARG A 83 -9.16 -3.46 -11.08
CA ARG A 83 -8.84 -3.91 -12.44
C ARG A 83 -7.70 -4.91 -12.47
N VAL A 84 -6.63 -4.66 -11.73
CA VAL A 84 -5.51 -5.60 -11.57
C VAL A 84 -6.03 -6.93 -11.04
N ARG A 85 -6.73 -6.92 -9.89
CA ARG A 85 -7.26 -8.13 -9.25
C ARG A 85 -8.18 -8.94 -10.18
N ASN A 86 -9.06 -8.27 -10.91
CA ASN A 86 -9.97 -8.93 -11.84
C ASN A 86 -9.24 -9.64 -12.99
N ILE A 87 -8.08 -9.12 -13.43
CA ILE A 87 -7.30 -9.71 -14.52
C ILE A 87 -6.42 -10.85 -14.03
N VAL A 88 -5.70 -10.65 -12.92
CA VAL A 88 -4.76 -11.67 -12.42
C VAL A 88 -5.42 -12.78 -11.61
N GLY A 89 -6.64 -12.55 -11.13
CA GLY A 89 -7.41 -13.52 -10.38
C GLY A 89 -7.15 -13.49 -8.87
N PRO A 90 -7.89 -14.30 -8.10
CA PRO A 90 -7.86 -14.26 -6.63
C PRO A 90 -6.62 -14.90 -6.02
N ASP A 91 -5.95 -15.81 -6.74
CA ASP A 91 -4.85 -16.61 -6.19
C ASP A 91 -3.47 -15.96 -6.39
N VAL A 92 -3.36 -14.97 -7.28
CA VAL A 92 -2.11 -14.25 -7.54
C VAL A 92 -1.90 -13.18 -6.46
N PRO A 93 -0.78 -13.21 -5.71
CA PRO A 93 -0.43 -12.16 -4.76
C PRO A 93 -0.41 -10.77 -5.39
N VAL A 94 -1.12 -9.82 -4.78
CA VAL A 94 -1.07 -8.39 -5.13
C VAL A 94 -0.58 -7.63 -3.90
N ILE A 95 0.63 -7.08 -3.99
CA ILE A 95 1.25 -6.31 -2.92
C ILE A 95 1.47 -4.89 -3.42
N ALA A 96 1.20 -3.90 -2.56
CA ALA A 96 1.50 -2.52 -2.88
C ALA A 96 2.37 -1.85 -1.82
N THR A 97 3.30 -1.01 -2.27
CA THR A 97 3.86 0.05 -1.43
C THR A 97 3.09 1.34 -1.62
N LEU A 98 2.97 2.08 -0.52
CA LEU A 98 2.14 3.26 -0.40
C LEU A 98 2.92 4.43 0.19
N ASP A 99 2.68 5.62 -0.34
CA ASP A 99 3.05 6.85 0.37
C ASP A 99 2.30 6.92 1.70
N LEU A 100 2.92 7.41 2.78
CA LEU A 100 2.23 7.55 4.06
C LEU A 100 1.11 8.60 4.04
N HIS A 101 1.04 9.46 3.03
CA HIS A 101 -0.06 10.38 2.78
C HIS A 101 -1.20 9.74 1.98
N THR A 102 -1.14 8.42 1.70
CA THR A 102 -2.18 7.68 0.98
C THR A 102 -3.55 7.88 1.61
N ASN A 103 -4.55 8.21 0.78
CA ASN A 103 -5.95 8.10 1.16
C ASN A 103 -6.42 6.67 0.90
N VAL A 104 -6.14 5.77 1.86
CA VAL A 104 -6.48 4.35 1.73
C VAL A 104 -8.00 4.21 1.67
N SER A 105 -8.48 3.50 0.66
CA SER A 105 -9.90 3.15 0.51
C SER A 105 -10.17 1.69 0.85
N GLN A 106 -11.44 1.37 1.08
CA GLN A 106 -11.88 -0.01 1.26
C GLN A 106 -11.58 -0.85 0.00
N ALA A 107 -11.76 -0.29 -1.20
CA ALA A 107 -11.46 -0.98 -2.45
C ALA A 107 -9.97 -1.36 -2.57
N MET A 108 -9.05 -0.47 -2.18
CA MET A 108 -7.62 -0.82 -2.13
C MET A 108 -7.36 -1.99 -1.16
N ALA A 109 -7.95 -1.95 0.04
CA ALA A 109 -7.79 -2.98 1.06
C ALA A 109 -8.43 -4.33 0.67
N ASP A 110 -9.51 -4.31 -0.11
CA ASP A 110 -10.21 -5.52 -0.55
C ASP A 110 -9.51 -6.19 -1.76
N HIS A 111 -8.77 -5.42 -2.57
CA HIS A 111 -8.17 -5.92 -3.80
C HIS A 111 -6.67 -6.23 -3.70
N ALA A 112 -5.96 -5.67 -2.72
CA ALA A 112 -4.57 -6.04 -2.39
C ALA A 112 -4.50 -7.03 -1.23
N ASP A 113 -3.55 -7.96 -1.27
CA ASP A 113 -3.29 -8.88 -0.17
C ASP A 113 -2.52 -8.18 0.96
N VAL A 114 -1.57 -7.32 0.60
CA VAL A 114 -0.72 -6.56 1.55
C VAL A 114 -0.51 -5.13 1.05
N LEU A 115 -0.71 -4.16 1.94
CA LEU A 115 -0.45 -2.74 1.73
C LEU A 115 0.64 -2.28 2.70
N ILE A 116 1.78 -1.83 2.19
CA ILE A 116 2.96 -1.45 2.97
C ILE A 116 3.20 0.05 2.80
N ALA A 117 2.86 0.85 3.81
CA ALA A 117 3.10 2.29 3.79
C ALA A 117 4.53 2.64 4.22
N TYR A 118 5.01 3.80 3.78
CA TYR A 118 6.22 4.40 4.32
C TYR A 118 6.09 4.67 5.82
N LEU A 119 7.21 4.65 6.52
CA LEU A 119 7.29 4.97 7.95
C LEU A 119 7.90 6.35 8.20
N THR A 120 8.50 6.98 7.18
CA THR A 120 9.25 8.23 7.35
C THR A 120 8.68 9.41 6.57
N ASN A 121 8.56 10.57 7.23
CA ASN A 121 8.32 11.89 6.65
C ASN A 121 9.38 12.88 7.19
N PRO A 122 10.31 13.39 6.35
CA PRO A 122 10.45 13.19 4.90
C PRO A 122 10.71 11.74 4.49
N HIS A 123 10.28 11.38 3.27
CA HIS A 123 10.36 10.01 2.76
C HIS A 123 11.80 9.62 2.43
N VAL A 124 12.39 8.79 3.29
CA VAL A 124 13.76 8.25 3.10
C VAL A 124 13.80 6.73 3.14
N ASP A 125 12.68 6.07 3.46
CA ASP A 125 12.60 4.61 3.65
C ASP A 125 11.96 3.84 2.46
N GLN A 126 11.78 4.49 1.31
CA GLN A 126 11.09 3.91 0.15
C GLN A 126 11.76 2.60 -0.33
N ARG A 127 13.09 2.52 -0.29
CA ARG A 127 13.83 1.33 -0.72
C ARG A 127 13.63 0.16 0.23
N GLU A 128 13.61 0.44 1.53
CA GLU A 128 13.41 -0.51 2.61
C GLU A 128 12.00 -1.12 2.53
N ARG A 129 10.99 -0.28 2.27
CA ARG A 129 9.58 -0.69 2.10
C ARG A 129 9.39 -1.55 0.85
N ALA A 130 10.02 -1.18 -0.27
CA ALA A 130 10.00 -2.01 -1.47
C ALA A 130 10.70 -3.36 -1.29
N ALA A 131 11.82 -3.40 -0.54
CA ALA A 131 12.48 -4.66 -0.21
C ALA A 131 11.62 -5.53 0.74
N GLU A 132 10.85 -4.91 1.65
CA GLU A 132 9.87 -5.60 2.49
C GLU A 132 8.73 -6.21 1.66
N ALA A 133 8.23 -5.48 0.65
CA ALA A 133 7.25 -6.01 -0.30
C ALA A 133 7.78 -7.24 -1.07
N ALA A 134 9.03 -7.21 -1.54
CA ALA A 134 9.64 -8.34 -2.23
C ALA A 134 9.78 -9.58 -1.34
N ARG A 135 10.28 -9.41 -0.10
CA ARG A 135 10.34 -10.51 0.88
C ARG A 135 8.95 -11.07 1.21
N THR A 136 7.98 -10.18 1.35
CA THR A 136 6.58 -10.59 1.60
C THR A 136 6.03 -11.42 0.45
N MET A 137 6.29 -11.01 -0.79
CA MET A 137 5.85 -11.75 -1.98
C MET A 137 6.48 -13.15 -2.03
N ASP A 138 7.78 -13.25 -1.76
CA ASP A 138 8.50 -14.52 -1.67
C ASP A 138 7.91 -15.45 -0.61
N GLU A 139 7.58 -14.93 0.58
CA GLU A 139 6.91 -15.73 1.61
C GLU A 139 5.52 -16.21 1.17
N MET A 140 4.77 -15.41 0.38
CA MET A 140 3.47 -15.82 -0.18
C MET A 140 3.62 -16.93 -1.23
N PHE A 141 4.67 -16.88 -2.07
CA PHE A 141 5.00 -17.96 -3.00
C PHE A 141 5.31 -19.27 -2.26
N GLN A 142 5.91 -19.18 -1.07
CA GLN A 142 6.19 -20.32 -0.19
C GLN A 142 4.98 -20.81 0.61
N GLY A 143 3.81 -20.19 0.43
CA GLY A 143 2.55 -20.65 1.02
C GLY A 143 1.99 -19.78 2.15
N MET A 144 2.63 -18.67 2.51
CA MET A 144 2.06 -17.71 3.46
C MET A 144 0.77 -17.09 2.88
N ARG A 145 -0.26 -16.95 3.71
CA ARG A 145 -1.59 -16.45 3.30
C ARG A 145 -2.00 -15.30 4.22
N PRO A 146 -1.52 -14.08 3.95
CA PRO A 146 -1.70 -12.96 4.85
C PRO A 146 -3.16 -12.53 4.90
N GLN A 147 -3.57 -11.95 6.03
CA GLN A 147 -4.90 -11.38 6.19
C GLN A 147 -4.78 -9.97 6.75
N THR A 148 -5.38 -9.03 6.04
CA THR A 148 -5.26 -7.59 6.34
C THR A 148 -6.51 -7.09 7.06
N ALA A 149 -6.30 -6.37 8.17
CA ALA A 149 -7.32 -5.58 8.84
C ALA A 149 -7.10 -4.11 8.50
N PHE A 150 -8.16 -3.44 8.06
CA PHE A 150 -8.17 -2.04 7.70
C PHE A 150 -9.18 -1.29 8.58
N VAL A 151 -8.75 -0.18 9.16
CA VAL A 151 -9.60 0.71 9.96
C VAL A 151 -9.39 2.14 9.50
N LYS A 152 -10.48 2.77 9.04
CA LYS A 152 -10.52 4.21 8.75
C LYS A 152 -10.75 4.99 10.05
N VAL A 153 -9.94 6.02 10.27
CA VAL A 153 -10.09 6.93 11.41
C VAL A 153 -10.44 8.31 10.84
N PRO A 154 -11.59 8.91 11.22
CA PRO A 154 -12.08 10.15 10.60
C PRO A 154 -11.34 11.40 11.13
N ILE A 155 -10.01 11.39 11.04
CA ILE A 155 -9.12 12.49 11.39
C ILE A 155 -8.56 13.08 10.10
N ALA A 156 -8.75 14.39 9.93
CA ALA A 156 -8.12 15.19 8.90
C ALA A 156 -6.94 15.96 9.53
N ALA A 157 -5.78 15.32 9.61
CA ALA A 157 -4.60 15.92 10.24
C ALA A 157 -3.96 16.97 9.31
N PRO A 158 -3.56 18.16 9.83
CA PRO A 158 -2.86 19.15 9.03
C PRO A 158 -1.45 18.67 8.70
N SER A 159 -0.98 18.89 7.47
CA SER A 159 0.32 18.35 7.00
C SER A 159 1.52 18.76 7.86
N VAL A 160 1.44 19.91 8.53
CA VAL A 160 2.52 20.43 9.40
C VAL A 160 2.77 19.60 10.66
N VAL A 161 1.87 18.69 11.03
CA VAL A 161 2.06 17.78 12.19
C VAL A 161 2.33 16.32 11.79
N LEU A 162 2.53 16.06 10.50
CA LEU A 162 2.72 14.71 9.95
C LEU A 162 4.20 14.31 9.82
N LEU A 163 5.12 15.04 10.46
CA LEU A 163 6.50 14.59 10.57
C LEU A 163 6.57 13.32 11.42
N THR A 164 7.49 12.42 11.07
CA THR A 164 7.63 11.12 11.77
C THR A 164 8.86 11.07 12.66
N ALA A 165 9.57 12.18 12.83
CA ALA A 165 10.68 12.29 13.76
C ALA A 165 10.18 12.42 15.21
N THR A 166 9.08 13.16 15.42
CA THR A 166 8.46 13.42 16.72
C THR A 166 6.97 13.73 16.56
N GLY A 167 6.21 13.63 17.66
CA GLY A 167 4.81 14.04 17.72
C GLY A 167 3.82 12.88 17.53
N PRO A 168 2.51 13.16 17.60
CA PRO A 168 1.47 12.13 17.64
C PRO A 168 1.54 11.12 16.48
N TYR A 169 1.88 11.58 15.28
CA TYR A 169 2.00 10.69 14.12
C TYR A 169 3.24 9.78 14.18
N ALA A 170 4.36 10.28 14.71
CA ALA A 170 5.53 9.46 14.98
C ALA A 170 5.22 8.41 16.07
N ASP A 171 4.53 8.82 17.14
CA ASP A 171 4.20 7.96 18.28
C ASP A 171 3.31 6.78 17.87
N ILE A 172 2.30 7.01 17.02
CA ILE A 172 1.44 5.92 16.56
C ILE A 172 2.16 4.95 15.61
N ILE A 173 3.06 5.46 14.74
CA ILE A 173 3.88 4.61 13.88
C ILE A 173 4.80 3.74 14.74
N ASN A 174 5.52 4.35 15.68
CA ASN A 174 6.44 3.65 16.58
C ASN A 174 5.72 2.57 17.40
N MET A 175 4.55 2.90 17.95
CA MET A 175 3.73 1.94 18.67
C MET A 175 3.32 0.75 17.78
N GLY A 176 2.98 1.00 16.52
CA GLY A 176 2.71 -0.05 15.54
C GLY A 176 3.92 -0.95 15.28
N GLN A 177 5.10 -0.36 15.08
CA GLN A 177 6.34 -1.11 14.85
C GLN A 177 6.77 -1.93 16.08
N GLU A 178 6.66 -1.37 17.28
CA GLU A 178 6.93 -2.06 18.54
C GLU A 178 5.98 -3.25 18.74
N ALA A 179 4.69 -3.07 18.46
CA ALA A 179 3.69 -4.14 18.54
C ALA A 179 3.94 -5.25 17.51
N GLN A 180 4.35 -4.88 16.29
CA GLN A 180 4.77 -5.84 15.27
C GLN A 180 5.96 -6.68 15.75
N ALA A 181 7.01 -6.03 16.29
CA ALA A 181 8.20 -6.72 16.81
C ALA A 181 7.87 -7.64 18.01
N ALA A 182 6.95 -7.21 18.89
CA ALA A 182 6.51 -7.99 20.04
C ALA A 182 5.52 -9.13 19.69
N SER A 183 5.07 -9.23 18.44
CA SER A 183 4.04 -10.20 18.02
C SER A 183 4.53 -11.65 17.88
N ASN A 184 5.83 -11.90 18.10
CA ASN A 184 6.47 -13.20 17.86
C ASN A 184 6.21 -13.75 16.45
N GLY A 185 6.17 -12.84 15.45
CA GLY A 185 5.96 -13.17 14.05
C GLY A 185 4.49 -13.29 13.63
N ALA A 186 3.51 -13.11 14.52
CA ALA A 186 2.09 -13.19 14.14
C ALA A 186 1.65 -12.04 13.22
N ILE A 187 2.21 -10.83 13.43
CA ILE A 187 1.98 -9.66 12.59
C ILE A 187 3.10 -9.54 11.57
N LEU A 188 2.71 -9.45 10.29
CA LEU A 188 3.61 -9.29 9.16
C LEU A 188 4.00 -7.82 8.95
N ASN A 189 3.03 -6.92 8.97
CA ASN A 189 3.22 -5.49 8.69
C ASN A 189 2.20 -4.65 9.49
N VAL A 190 2.63 -3.48 9.93
CA VAL A 190 1.77 -2.42 10.45
C VAL A 190 2.06 -1.13 9.69
N SER A 191 1.03 -0.59 9.06
CA SER A 191 1.08 0.64 8.28
C SER A 191 0.04 1.63 8.79
N VAL A 192 0.47 2.85 9.11
CA VAL A 192 -0.44 3.97 9.44
C VAL A 192 -0.28 5.01 8.35
N ALA A 193 -1.37 5.30 7.63
CA ALA A 193 -1.39 6.34 6.61
C ALA A 193 -2.09 7.58 7.17
N ALA A 194 -1.46 8.75 7.06
CA ALA A 194 -2.01 10.02 7.49
C ALA A 194 -3.14 10.54 6.59
N GLY A 195 -3.16 10.10 5.33
CA GLY A 195 -4.05 10.65 4.31
C GLY A 195 -3.60 12.02 3.79
N PHE A 196 -4.23 12.45 2.70
CA PHE A 196 -3.97 13.71 2.03
C PHE A 196 -5.27 14.51 1.92
N ILE A 197 -5.45 15.41 2.90
CA ILE A 197 -6.71 16.15 3.10
C ILE A 197 -7.05 17.10 1.94
N TYR A 198 -6.07 17.53 1.15
CA TYR A 198 -6.28 18.46 0.03
C TYR A 198 -6.81 17.79 -1.24
N SER A 199 -6.93 16.45 -1.27
CA SER A 199 -7.51 15.74 -2.42
C SER A 199 -9.04 15.88 -2.55
N ASP A 200 -9.72 16.42 -1.53
CA ASP A 200 -11.18 16.54 -1.48
C ASP A 200 -11.89 15.25 -1.96
N SER A 201 -11.56 14.15 -1.29
CA SER A 201 -12.03 12.81 -1.62
C SER A 201 -12.83 12.21 -0.46
N PRO A 202 -13.91 11.44 -0.71
CA PRO A 202 -14.65 10.75 0.34
C PRO A 202 -13.80 9.78 1.17
N LYS A 203 -12.67 9.31 0.61
CA LYS A 203 -11.69 8.46 1.28
C LYS A 203 -10.62 9.26 2.05
N CYS A 204 -10.75 10.57 2.23
CA CYS A 204 -9.83 11.34 3.06
C CYS A 204 -9.82 10.86 4.52
N GLY A 205 -8.65 10.92 5.14
CA GLY A 205 -8.46 10.70 6.58
C GLY A 205 -7.48 9.58 6.91
N MET A 206 -7.03 9.58 8.16
CA MET A 206 -6.03 8.63 8.63
C MET A 206 -6.54 7.19 8.58
N SER A 207 -5.64 6.25 8.36
CA SER A 207 -5.96 4.83 8.24
C SER A 207 -4.94 3.98 8.97
N VAL A 208 -5.41 2.93 9.63
CA VAL A 208 -4.56 1.89 10.20
C VAL A 208 -4.77 0.61 9.39
N ILE A 209 -3.67 0.06 8.89
CA ILE A 209 -3.62 -1.20 8.17
C ILE A 209 -2.69 -2.13 8.93
N VAL A 210 -3.18 -3.30 9.30
CA VAL A 210 -2.37 -4.33 9.95
C VAL A 210 -2.55 -5.62 9.18
N THR A 211 -1.44 -6.20 8.74
CA THR A 211 -1.44 -7.50 8.06
C THR A 211 -0.88 -8.55 9.00
N ALA A 212 -1.66 -9.60 9.26
CA ALA A 212 -1.22 -10.79 9.96
C ALA A 212 -0.79 -11.87 8.96
N ARG A 213 0.12 -12.77 9.37
CA ARG A 213 0.66 -13.79 8.48
C ARG A 213 -0.35 -14.89 8.09
N ASN A 214 -1.20 -15.31 9.03
CA ASN A 214 -2.08 -16.48 8.84
C ASN A 214 -3.46 -16.37 9.51
N ASP A 215 -3.64 -15.47 10.48
CA ASP A 215 -4.89 -15.29 11.23
C ASP A 215 -5.20 -13.80 11.38
N ILE A 216 -6.36 -13.36 10.90
CA ILE A 216 -6.79 -11.96 10.98
C ILE A 216 -7.06 -11.47 12.41
N ALA A 217 -7.30 -12.36 13.38
CA ALA A 217 -7.66 -11.97 14.74
C ALA A 217 -6.62 -11.02 15.41
N PRO A 218 -5.31 -11.33 15.45
CA PRO A 218 -4.30 -10.40 15.96
C PRO A 218 -4.24 -9.09 15.17
N ALA A 219 -4.40 -9.12 13.84
CA ALA A 219 -4.43 -7.91 13.02
C ALA A 219 -5.61 -7.00 13.37
N ARG A 220 -6.83 -7.54 13.49
CA ARG A 220 -8.03 -6.78 13.89
C ARG A 220 -7.88 -6.17 15.27
N LYS A 221 -7.32 -6.94 16.21
CA LYS A 221 -7.09 -6.45 17.58
C LYS A 221 -6.15 -5.25 17.56
N LEU A 222 -4.98 -5.40 16.96
CA LEU A 222 -3.97 -4.34 16.92
C LEU A 222 -4.45 -3.12 16.12
N ALA A 223 -5.09 -3.32 14.96
CA ALA A 223 -5.64 -2.23 14.16
C ALA A 223 -6.66 -1.40 14.95
N GLY A 224 -7.55 -2.07 15.71
CA GLY A 224 -8.52 -1.40 16.57
C GLY A 224 -7.89 -0.69 17.77
N GLU A 225 -6.82 -1.22 18.34
CA GLU A 225 -6.07 -0.57 19.43
C GLU A 225 -5.37 0.71 18.94
N LEU A 226 -4.64 0.63 17.83
CA LEU A 226 -3.99 1.78 17.21
C LEU A 226 -5.01 2.83 16.77
N ALA A 227 -6.11 2.43 16.14
CA ALA A 227 -7.16 3.35 15.71
C ALA A 227 -7.80 4.10 16.90
N ARG A 228 -8.07 3.40 18.02
CA ARG A 228 -8.58 4.04 19.24
C ARG A 228 -7.56 4.98 19.85
N ARG A 229 -6.28 4.62 19.86
CA ARG A 229 -5.22 5.48 20.37
C ARG A 229 -5.09 6.74 19.52
N LEU A 230 -5.08 6.58 18.20
CA LEU A 230 -5.00 7.68 17.25
C LEU A 230 -6.17 8.66 17.38
N TRP A 231 -7.37 8.17 17.74
CA TRP A 231 -8.54 9.02 17.98
C TRP A 231 -8.53 9.73 19.34
N ALA A 232 -7.85 9.17 20.33
CA ALA A 232 -7.86 9.68 21.70
C ALA A 232 -6.77 10.73 21.97
N ASP A 233 -5.72 10.74 21.15
CA ASP A 233 -4.58 11.66 21.21
C ASP A 233 -4.87 12.96 20.45
#